data_AF-A0A975S8M4-F1
#
_entry.id   AF-A0A975S8M4-F1
#
_cell.length_a   1.000
_cell.length_b   1.000
_cell.length_c   1.000
_cell.angle_alpha   90.00
_cell.angle_beta   90.00
_cell.angle_gamma   90.00
#
_symmetry.space_group_name_H-M   'P 1'
#
loop_
_entity.id
_entity.type
_entity.pdbx_description
1 polymer ?
#
loop_
_entity_poly.entity_id
_entity_poly.type
_entity_poly.pdbx_seq_one_letter_code
_entity_poly.pdbx_strand_id
1 'polypeptide(L)'
;MGLALSLSGCVLGGDAPTTDPGTAGPAGEAPTTNQASPAAPATDPPTGVAPTSNSAATPEPSLDPTPASWPDTVARVETGVVQFSVTTCDSSRTGSGFLIGPDLVVTAAHVVSDASAVRLSRPEGSVAGSVLGINELADLALVQTSTPLDGHQFMFLQTDPPLGTEVAALGYPLGEPLGFTRGSVSGLDREIDFGAGPIQNIIQTDAAINSGNSGGPLLTQDGRVAGVVSAVQLDGDVRAEGMAYAVSGFRAEAAAKEWQERSIPLEPVACGNAPAPGDGFFPLSVRSDHDQAQNIGQALLLHGQGINVGAYSAAFDQFTPELQRTFGGLTAWSGQLGSSFWRGLEVTAVEGTGDFLTADVRLSTEQDSEHGRLGQTCSDWSIRYSLVWNGEAWLIAASTLPDGEPAAC
;
A
#
# COMPACT_ATOMS: atom_id res chain seq x y z
N MET A 1 -20.78 -7.82 30.67
CA MET A 1 -19.89 -9.00 30.61
C MET A 1 -19.90 -9.52 29.19
N GLY A 2 -18.78 -9.44 28.48
CA GLY A 2 -18.63 -9.85 27.08
C GLY A 2 -17.67 -11.04 26.91
N LEU A 3 -17.65 -11.96 27.87
CA LEU A 3 -17.07 -13.29 27.63
C LEU A 3 -18.13 -14.13 26.89
N ALA A 4 -17.77 -14.66 25.73
CA ALA A 4 -18.63 -15.57 24.97
C ALA A 4 -18.72 -16.95 25.66
N LEU A 5 -19.75 -17.14 26.49
CA LEU A 5 -20.20 -18.46 26.93
C LEU A 5 -20.81 -19.20 25.73
N SER A 6 -20.25 -20.35 25.37
CA SER A 6 -20.76 -21.15 24.25
C SER A 6 -22.00 -21.98 24.61
N LEU A 7 -22.91 -22.09 23.65
CA LEU A 7 -24.03 -23.02 23.64
C LEU A 7 -24.14 -23.61 22.23
N SER A 8 -24.16 -24.95 22.14
CA SER A 8 -24.66 -25.84 21.06
C SER A 8 -24.64 -25.37 19.58
N GLY A 9 -24.23 -26.14 18.58
CA GLY A 9 -23.86 -27.57 18.51
C GLY A 9 -24.37 -28.21 17.19
N CYS A 10 -23.74 -29.33 16.79
CA CYS A 10 -24.18 -30.31 15.76
C CYS A 10 -24.10 -29.98 14.24
N VAL A 11 -23.28 -30.80 13.54
CA VAL A 11 -23.52 -31.45 12.21
C VAL A 11 -23.61 -30.52 10.98
N LEU A 12 -22.68 -30.53 10.02
CA LEU A 12 -22.48 -31.47 8.88
C LEU A 12 -21.02 -31.36 8.36
N GLY A 13 -20.38 -32.27 7.59
CA GLY A 13 -20.72 -33.64 7.15
C GLY A 13 -21.44 -33.75 5.80
N GLY A 14 -20.82 -34.06 4.66
CA GLY A 14 -19.42 -34.37 4.32
C GLY A 14 -19.28 -34.60 2.79
N ASP A 15 -18.17 -35.22 2.37
CA ASP A 15 -17.89 -35.84 1.05
C ASP A 15 -17.79 -34.98 -0.24
N ALA A 16 -16.60 -35.07 -0.84
CA ALA A 16 -16.34 -34.98 -2.29
C ALA A 16 -16.26 -36.43 -2.86
N PRO A 17 -15.60 -36.73 -4.00
CA PRO A 17 -15.41 -36.06 -5.28
C PRO A 17 -15.94 -36.94 -6.45
N THR A 18 -15.55 -36.68 -7.71
CA THR A 18 -15.35 -37.60 -8.89
C THR A 18 -15.66 -36.84 -10.21
N THR A 19 -15.07 -37.01 -11.40
CA THR A 19 -13.93 -37.73 -12.00
C THR A 19 -13.88 -37.29 -13.48
N ASP A 20 -12.74 -36.83 -13.98
CA ASP A 20 -11.93 -37.41 -15.10
C ASP A 20 -12.58 -37.83 -16.46
N PRO A 21 -11.84 -38.18 -17.54
CA PRO A 21 -11.29 -37.20 -18.51
C PRO A 21 -11.51 -37.58 -20.01
N GLY A 22 -10.86 -36.84 -20.93
CA GLY A 22 -10.48 -37.30 -22.29
C GLY A 22 -10.99 -36.42 -23.46
N THR A 23 -10.41 -36.43 -24.67
CA THR A 23 -9.16 -37.03 -25.22
C THR A 23 -8.83 -36.35 -26.58
N ALA A 24 -7.55 -36.25 -26.99
CA ALA A 24 -6.99 -36.07 -28.38
C ALA A 24 -7.68 -35.09 -29.38
N GLY A 25 -7.04 -34.12 -30.06
CA GLY A 25 -5.81 -34.17 -30.90
C GLY A 25 -6.14 -34.44 -32.40
N PRO A 26 -5.27 -34.21 -33.41
CA PRO A 26 -4.07 -33.36 -33.51
C PRO A 26 -3.92 -32.59 -34.89
N ALA A 27 -2.75 -31.93 -35.07
CA ALA A 27 -1.98 -31.72 -36.33
C ALA A 27 -2.38 -30.65 -37.40
N GLY A 28 -1.35 -30.12 -38.11
CA GLY A 28 -1.43 -29.22 -39.28
C GLY A 28 -0.64 -27.90 -39.12
N GLU A 29 0.68 -27.91 -38.96
CA GLU A 29 1.71 -27.95 -40.04
C GLU A 29 1.80 -26.64 -40.88
N ALA A 30 2.97 -25.99 -40.85
CA ALA A 30 3.29 -24.77 -41.60
C ALA A 30 4.05 -25.09 -42.90
N PRO A 31 4.14 -24.14 -43.84
CA PRO A 31 5.44 -23.93 -44.49
C PRO A 31 5.85 -22.48 -44.71
N THR A 32 7.16 -22.32 -44.89
CA THR A 32 7.93 -21.15 -45.32
C THR A 32 7.72 -20.84 -46.82
N THR A 33 8.23 -19.79 -47.51
CA THR A 33 9.43 -18.93 -47.35
C THR A 33 9.38 -17.76 -48.37
N ASN A 34 10.21 -16.71 -48.18
CA ASN A 34 10.86 -15.86 -49.20
C ASN A 34 10.04 -15.05 -50.25
N GLN A 35 10.23 -13.72 -50.27
CA GLN A 35 11.24 -13.07 -51.16
C GLN A 35 11.37 -11.55 -50.88
N ALA A 36 12.51 -10.97 -51.26
CA ALA A 36 12.83 -9.55 -51.12
C ALA A 36 13.48 -8.99 -52.40
N SER A 37 13.77 -7.66 -52.42
CA SER A 37 14.52 -6.89 -53.44
C SER A 37 13.69 -6.24 -54.56
N PRO A 38 14.12 -5.13 -55.21
CA PRO A 38 15.27 -4.25 -54.93
C PRO A 38 14.91 -2.75 -54.70
N ALA A 39 15.91 -1.95 -54.30
CA ALA A 39 15.87 -0.48 -54.28
C ALA A 39 16.79 0.14 -55.35
N ALA A 40 16.45 1.33 -55.84
CA ALA A 40 17.32 2.27 -56.59
C ALA A 40 16.59 3.62 -56.82
N PRO A 41 17.31 4.73 -57.10
CA PRO A 41 18.55 5.21 -56.49
C PRO A 41 18.43 6.68 -55.99
N ALA A 42 19.44 7.18 -55.30
CA ALA A 42 19.49 8.57 -54.81
C ALA A 42 19.91 9.60 -55.89
N THR A 43 19.41 10.83 -55.78
CA THR A 43 19.90 12.02 -56.50
C THR A 43 19.80 13.26 -55.62
N ASP A 44 20.92 13.97 -55.45
CA ASP A 44 21.04 15.28 -54.80
C ASP A 44 22.29 15.97 -55.39
N PRO A 45 22.45 17.31 -55.32
CA PRO A 45 21.45 18.38 -55.18
C PRO A 45 21.63 19.47 -56.28
N PRO A 46 20.94 20.61 -56.19
CA PRO A 46 21.55 21.88 -56.58
C PRO A 46 21.55 22.91 -55.44
N THR A 47 22.66 23.65 -55.34
CA THR A 47 22.90 24.72 -54.39
C THR A 47 21.89 25.88 -54.56
N GLY A 48 21.08 26.14 -53.53
CA GLY A 48 20.10 27.24 -53.49
C GLY A 48 20.27 28.12 -52.25
N VAL A 49 20.33 29.44 -52.45
CA VAL A 49 20.62 30.43 -51.39
C VAL A 49 19.47 30.51 -50.38
N ALA A 50 19.80 30.47 -49.09
CA ALA A 50 18.83 30.56 -48.00
C ALA A 50 18.25 31.99 -47.84
N PRO A 51 16.92 32.16 -47.77
CA PRO A 51 16.29 33.38 -47.28
C PRO A 51 16.09 33.30 -45.75
N THR A 52 16.66 34.25 -45.01
CA THR A 52 16.44 34.39 -43.56
C THR A 52 15.00 34.82 -43.27
N SER A 53 14.12 33.85 -43.06
CA SER A 53 12.75 34.09 -42.58
C SER A 53 12.72 34.03 -41.06
N ASN A 54 12.62 35.21 -40.44
CA ASN A 54 12.54 35.36 -39.00
C ASN A 54 11.15 34.90 -38.50
N SER A 55 10.97 33.58 -38.33
CA SER A 55 9.80 33.05 -37.64
C SER A 55 9.99 33.29 -36.15
N ALA A 56 9.17 34.17 -35.57
CA ALA A 56 9.18 34.40 -34.13
C ALA A 56 8.77 33.09 -33.43
N ALA A 57 9.73 32.45 -32.77
CA ALA A 57 9.46 31.24 -32.00
C ALA A 57 8.46 31.56 -30.89
N THR A 58 7.37 30.79 -30.84
CA THR A 58 6.58 30.61 -29.61
C THR A 58 7.55 30.29 -28.48
N PRO A 59 7.43 30.89 -27.28
CA PRO A 59 8.33 30.55 -26.19
C PRO A 59 8.18 29.07 -25.85
N GLU A 60 9.23 28.28 -26.08
CA GLU A 60 9.35 26.96 -25.48
C GLU A 60 9.29 27.13 -23.95
N PRO A 61 8.57 26.25 -23.22
CA PRO A 61 8.63 26.27 -21.77
C PRO A 61 10.08 26.03 -21.35
N SER A 62 10.67 27.00 -20.66
CA SER A 62 12.06 26.91 -20.24
C SER A 62 12.21 25.70 -19.31
N LEU A 63 12.94 24.69 -19.76
CA LEU A 63 13.39 23.61 -18.89
C LEU A 63 14.19 24.26 -17.76
N ASP A 64 13.72 24.07 -16.52
CA ASP A 64 14.56 24.33 -15.35
C ASP A 64 15.90 23.61 -15.54
N PRO A 65 17.03 24.20 -15.11
CA PRO A 65 18.31 23.54 -15.21
C PRO A 65 18.26 22.20 -14.48
N THR A 66 18.62 21.14 -15.20
CA THR A 66 18.73 19.77 -14.66
C THR A 66 19.48 19.80 -13.32
N PRO A 67 18.93 19.25 -12.23
CA PRO A 67 19.59 19.24 -10.93
C PRO A 67 21.00 18.64 -11.03
N ALA A 68 21.97 19.29 -10.38
CA ALA A 68 23.37 18.89 -10.46
C ALA A 68 23.64 17.55 -9.75
N SER A 69 22.75 17.12 -8.85
CA SER A 69 22.88 15.90 -8.07
C SER A 69 21.53 15.30 -7.67
N TRP A 70 21.52 14.03 -7.25
CA TRP A 70 20.32 13.38 -6.69
C TRP A 70 19.74 14.09 -5.47
N PRO A 71 20.52 14.57 -4.48
CA PRO A 71 19.98 15.41 -3.40
C PRO A 71 19.21 16.64 -3.90
N ASP A 72 19.71 17.34 -4.92
CA ASP A 72 19.02 18.49 -5.52
C ASP A 72 17.73 18.07 -6.25
N THR A 73 17.69 16.84 -6.77
CA THR A 73 16.52 16.25 -7.43
C THR A 73 15.46 15.90 -6.39
N VAL A 74 15.84 15.19 -5.32
CA VAL A 74 14.94 14.77 -4.24
C VAL A 74 14.35 15.99 -3.55
N ALA A 75 15.17 16.96 -3.13
CA ALA A 75 14.69 18.19 -2.47
C ALA A 75 13.73 19.04 -3.35
N ARG A 76 13.77 18.86 -4.68
CA ARG A 76 12.82 19.51 -5.60
C ARG A 76 11.49 18.77 -5.69
N VAL A 77 11.49 17.44 -5.59
CA VAL A 77 10.34 16.59 -5.96
C VAL A 77 9.68 15.84 -4.79
N GLU A 78 10.34 15.76 -3.63
CA GLU A 78 9.88 14.98 -2.47
C GLU A 78 8.48 15.37 -1.97
N THR A 79 8.12 16.66 -2.04
CA THR A 79 6.79 17.17 -1.67
C THR A 79 5.67 16.63 -2.57
N GLY A 80 6.01 16.12 -3.76
CA GLY A 80 5.09 15.50 -4.69
C GLY A 80 4.81 14.02 -4.41
N VAL A 81 5.58 13.36 -3.54
CA VAL A 81 5.42 11.94 -3.21
C VAL A 81 4.52 11.80 -1.98
N VAL A 82 3.66 10.80 -2.00
CA VAL A 82 2.65 10.54 -0.97
C VAL A 82 2.71 9.07 -0.53
N GLN A 83 2.51 8.82 0.76
CA GLN A 83 2.35 7.49 1.29
C GLN A 83 0.88 7.08 1.15
N PHE A 84 0.62 5.87 0.67
CA PHE A 84 -0.72 5.28 0.65
C PHE A 84 -0.94 4.44 1.91
N SER A 85 -2.10 4.61 2.51
CA SER A 85 -2.70 3.70 3.49
C SER A 85 -4.08 3.30 2.96
N VAL A 86 -4.23 2.03 2.59
CA VAL A 86 -5.44 1.48 1.98
C VAL A 86 -6.04 0.43 2.90
N THR A 87 -7.35 0.50 3.10
CA THR A 87 -8.13 -0.51 3.82
C THR A 87 -8.89 -1.36 2.81
N THR A 88 -8.82 -2.68 2.94
CA THR A 88 -9.69 -3.66 2.26
C THR A 88 -10.68 -4.23 3.27
N CYS A 89 -11.53 -5.20 2.90
CA CYS A 89 -12.50 -5.78 3.83
C CYS A 89 -11.90 -6.73 4.89
N ASP A 90 -10.65 -7.13 4.69
CA ASP A 90 -9.95 -8.19 5.41
C ASP A 90 -8.53 -7.79 5.87
N SER A 91 -7.98 -6.68 5.35
CA SER A 91 -6.60 -6.27 5.57
C SER A 91 -6.40 -4.75 5.42
N SER A 92 -5.17 -4.31 5.66
CA SER A 92 -4.69 -2.98 5.27
C SER A 92 -3.38 -3.11 4.51
N ARG A 93 -3.17 -2.28 3.48
CA ARG A 93 -1.94 -2.24 2.69
C ARG A 93 -1.33 -0.84 2.68
N THR A 94 -0.01 -0.79 2.63
CA THR A 94 0.74 0.46 2.45
C THR A 94 1.44 0.49 1.10
N GLY A 95 1.63 1.69 0.57
CA GLY A 95 2.28 1.93 -0.70
C GLY A 95 2.77 3.36 -0.83
N SER A 96 3.12 3.73 -2.03
CA SER A 96 3.54 5.07 -2.43
C SER A 96 2.71 5.54 -3.63
N GLY A 97 2.74 6.82 -3.90
CA GLY A 97 2.27 7.41 -5.14
C GLY A 97 2.84 8.81 -5.31
N PHE A 98 2.46 9.48 -6.39
CA PHE A 98 2.97 10.80 -6.70
C PHE A 98 1.96 11.68 -7.44
N LEU A 99 2.03 12.99 -7.16
CA LEU A 99 1.17 14.00 -7.76
C LEU A 99 1.48 14.18 -9.24
N ILE A 100 0.44 14.13 -10.08
CA ILE A 100 0.47 14.53 -11.49
C ILE A 100 -0.42 15.75 -11.77
N GLY A 101 -1.06 16.26 -10.72
CA GLY A 101 -1.95 17.41 -10.70
C GLY A 101 -2.19 17.85 -9.25
N PRO A 102 -3.01 18.90 -9.01
CA PRO A 102 -3.22 19.42 -7.67
C PRO A 102 -3.99 18.46 -6.76
N ASP A 103 -4.84 17.61 -7.32
CA ASP A 103 -5.70 16.64 -6.62
C ASP A 103 -5.57 15.22 -7.19
N LEU A 104 -4.57 14.97 -8.05
CA LEU A 104 -4.45 13.74 -8.84
C LEU A 104 -3.14 13.01 -8.55
N VAL A 105 -3.24 11.76 -8.13
CA VAL A 105 -2.12 10.91 -7.71
C VAL A 105 -2.10 9.61 -8.48
N VAL A 106 -0.94 9.27 -9.06
CA VAL A 106 -0.69 7.96 -9.66
C VAL A 106 -0.10 7.02 -8.61
N THR A 107 -0.53 5.76 -8.64
CA THR A 107 -0.02 4.66 -7.82
C THR A 107 -0.14 3.33 -8.58
N ALA A 108 0.29 2.22 -7.97
CA ALA A 108 0.14 0.88 -8.53
C ALA A 108 -1.27 0.32 -8.25
N ALA A 109 -1.80 -0.52 -9.14
CA ALA A 109 -3.16 -1.07 -8.98
C ALA A 109 -3.27 -1.91 -7.70
N HIS A 110 -2.31 -2.81 -7.45
CA HIS A 110 -2.32 -3.68 -6.29
C HIS A 110 -2.24 -2.94 -4.94
N VAL A 111 -1.89 -1.65 -4.92
CA VAL A 111 -1.99 -0.82 -3.71
C VAL A 111 -3.48 -0.56 -3.39
N VAL A 112 -4.31 -0.29 -4.39
CA VAL A 112 -5.72 0.16 -4.26
C VAL A 112 -6.80 -0.83 -4.74
N SER A 113 -6.45 -2.02 -5.27
CA SER A 113 -7.41 -3.10 -5.57
C SER A 113 -8.24 -3.45 -4.33
N ASP A 114 -9.53 -3.72 -4.49
CA ASP A 114 -10.46 -4.03 -3.38
C ASP A 114 -10.53 -2.99 -2.24
N ALA A 115 -10.11 -1.74 -2.50
CA ALA A 115 -10.14 -0.69 -1.48
C ALA A 115 -11.57 -0.34 -1.05
N SER A 116 -11.81 -0.39 0.26
CA SER A 116 -12.98 0.19 0.92
C SER A 116 -12.73 1.61 1.41
N ALA A 117 -11.47 1.95 1.70
CA ALA A 117 -11.00 3.31 1.94
C ALA A 117 -9.57 3.49 1.44
N VAL A 118 -9.28 4.67 0.87
CA VAL A 118 -7.94 5.11 0.48
C VAL A 118 -7.60 6.38 1.25
N ARG A 119 -6.43 6.41 1.87
CA ARG A 119 -5.88 7.60 2.53
C ARG A 119 -4.45 7.84 2.03
N LEU A 120 -4.10 9.10 1.84
CA LEU A 120 -2.80 9.54 1.39
C LEU A 120 -2.18 10.43 2.46
N SER A 121 -0.96 10.14 2.89
CA SER A 121 -0.24 10.85 3.96
C SER A 121 1.07 11.48 3.47
N ARG A 122 1.39 12.63 4.07
CA ARG A 122 2.65 13.37 3.97
C ARG A 122 3.00 14.00 5.34
N PRO A 123 4.19 14.57 5.54
CA PRO A 123 4.54 15.21 6.82
C PRO A 123 3.57 16.30 7.29
N GLU A 124 2.84 16.96 6.38
CA GLU A 124 1.88 18.02 6.69
C GLU A 124 0.51 17.50 7.15
N GLY A 125 0.18 16.22 6.91
CA GLY A 125 -1.11 15.63 7.24
C GLY A 125 -1.55 14.50 6.31
N SER A 126 -2.83 14.12 6.39
CA SER A 126 -3.42 13.10 5.52
C SER A 126 -4.74 13.55 4.90
N VAL A 127 -5.06 13.02 3.73
CA VAL A 127 -6.25 13.31 2.93
C VAL A 127 -6.91 12.01 2.48
N ALA A 128 -8.23 11.99 2.34
CA ALA A 128 -8.94 10.86 1.75
C ALA A 128 -8.73 10.82 0.23
N GLY A 129 -8.74 9.61 -0.34
CA GLY A 129 -8.65 9.36 -1.78
C GLY A 129 -9.90 8.65 -2.31
N SER A 130 -10.19 8.86 -3.58
CA SER A 130 -11.19 8.11 -4.35
C SER A 130 -10.55 7.63 -5.66
N VAL A 131 -10.66 6.35 -5.97
CA VAL A 131 -10.03 5.77 -7.18
C VAL A 131 -10.81 6.24 -8.41
N LEU A 132 -10.18 6.99 -9.32
CA LEU A 132 -10.79 7.41 -10.59
C LEU A 132 -10.69 6.32 -11.66
N GLY A 133 -9.66 5.48 -11.57
CA GLY A 133 -9.46 4.37 -12.49
C GLY A 133 -8.37 3.43 -12.01
N ILE A 134 -8.51 2.17 -12.40
CA ILE A 134 -7.60 1.07 -12.07
C ILE A 134 -7.46 0.17 -13.30
N ASN A 135 -6.26 -0.37 -13.50
CA ASN A 135 -5.99 -1.41 -14.48
C ASN A 135 -4.99 -2.40 -13.87
N GLU A 136 -5.52 -3.52 -13.37
CA GLU A 136 -4.75 -4.55 -12.68
C GLU A 136 -3.76 -5.27 -13.62
N LEU A 137 -4.13 -5.45 -14.89
CA LEU A 137 -3.26 -6.03 -15.94
C LEU A 137 -2.10 -5.10 -16.35
N ALA A 138 -2.15 -3.83 -15.96
CA ALA A 138 -1.06 -2.88 -16.15
C ALA A 138 -0.41 -2.46 -14.83
N ASP A 139 -0.90 -2.95 -13.68
CA ASP A 139 -0.58 -2.52 -12.33
C ASP A 139 -0.55 -0.99 -12.14
N LEU A 140 -1.57 -0.30 -12.64
CA LEU A 140 -1.71 1.16 -12.55
C LEU A 140 -3.05 1.58 -11.97
N ALA A 141 -3.04 2.65 -11.17
CA ALA A 141 -4.24 3.35 -10.74
C ALA A 141 -4.05 4.87 -10.68
N LEU A 142 -5.16 5.60 -10.83
CA LEU A 142 -5.26 7.03 -10.59
C LEU A 142 -6.25 7.28 -9.45
N VAL A 143 -5.83 8.07 -8.47
CA VAL A 143 -6.61 8.44 -7.29
C VAL A 143 -6.78 9.95 -7.24
N GLN A 144 -8.01 10.41 -7.00
CA GLN A 144 -8.32 11.80 -6.71
C GLN A 144 -8.35 12.01 -5.20
N THR A 145 -7.71 13.07 -4.71
CA THR A 145 -7.74 13.44 -3.29
C THR A 145 -8.96 14.30 -2.97
N SER A 146 -9.55 14.13 -1.77
CA SER A 146 -10.74 14.87 -1.35
C SER A 146 -10.53 16.39 -1.23
N THR A 147 -9.26 16.81 -1.09
CA THR A 147 -8.81 18.20 -1.19
C THR A 147 -7.51 18.25 -1.98
N PRO A 148 -7.21 19.33 -2.71
CA PRO A 148 -5.91 19.54 -3.34
C PRO A 148 -4.74 19.45 -2.35
N LEU A 149 -3.59 19.01 -2.86
CA LEU A 149 -2.33 18.89 -2.14
C LEU A 149 -1.28 19.82 -2.79
N ASP A 150 -0.71 20.72 -1.99
CA ASP A 150 0.44 21.53 -2.40
C ASP A 150 1.68 20.63 -2.53
N GLY A 151 2.37 20.60 -3.67
CA GLY A 151 3.56 19.78 -3.87
C GLY A 151 4.08 19.78 -5.31
N HIS A 152 5.19 19.11 -5.55
CA HIS A 152 5.73 18.92 -6.90
C HIS A 152 4.79 18.08 -7.76
N GLN A 153 4.41 18.59 -8.93
CA GLN A 153 3.64 17.83 -9.93
C GLN A 153 4.61 17.22 -10.94
N PHE A 154 4.67 15.89 -10.98
CA PHE A 154 5.61 15.15 -11.79
C PHE A 154 5.23 15.16 -13.28
N MET A 155 6.25 15.19 -14.12
CA MET A 155 6.12 14.98 -15.58
C MET A 155 6.74 13.64 -15.97
N PHE A 156 6.07 12.92 -16.87
CA PHE A 156 6.54 11.63 -17.38
C PHE A 156 7.55 11.80 -18.52
N LEU A 157 8.48 10.86 -18.63
CA LEU A 157 9.23 10.66 -19.86
C LEU A 157 8.29 10.17 -20.97
N GLN A 158 8.47 10.72 -22.18
CA GLN A 158 7.66 10.39 -23.35
C GLN A 158 8.09 9.07 -24.04
N THR A 159 9.19 8.46 -23.57
CA THR A 159 9.75 7.19 -24.02
C THR A 159 10.49 6.54 -22.86
N ASP A 160 10.58 5.21 -22.83
CA ASP A 160 11.35 4.52 -21.81
C ASP A 160 12.86 4.86 -21.90
N PRO A 161 13.55 5.03 -20.77
CA PRO A 161 14.99 5.33 -20.75
C PRO A 161 15.83 4.14 -21.24
N PRO A 162 16.93 4.37 -21.99
CA PRO A 162 17.82 3.29 -22.44
C PRO A 162 18.47 2.49 -21.31
N LEU A 163 18.84 1.23 -21.58
CA LEU A 163 19.65 0.40 -20.70
C LEU A 163 20.89 1.15 -20.18
N GLY A 164 21.16 1.03 -18.88
CA GLY A 164 22.26 1.69 -18.19
C GLY A 164 22.01 3.15 -17.81
N THR A 165 20.83 3.72 -18.12
CA THR A 165 20.45 5.05 -17.61
C THR A 165 20.30 5.01 -16.10
N GLU A 166 20.93 5.94 -15.37
CA GLU A 166 20.82 6.03 -13.90
C GLU A 166 19.40 6.49 -13.54
N VAL A 167 18.78 5.76 -12.62
CA VAL A 167 17.41 6.01 -12.15
C VAL A 167 17.33 5.84 -10.64
N ALA A 168 16.33 6.45 -10.01
CA ALA A 168 16.09 6.30 -8.59
C ALA A 168 14.61 6.17 -8.26
N ALA A 169 14.28 5.27 -7.33
CA ALA A 169 12.97 5.19 -6.74
C ALA A 169 12.88 6.07 -5.49
N LEU A 170 11.74 6.73 -5.33
CA LEU A 170 11.40 7.56 -4.18
C LEU A 170 10.04 7.08 -3.64
N GLY A 171 9.96 6.78 -2.35
CA GLY A 171 8.75 6.17 -1.78
C GLY A 171 8.87 5.88 -0.28
N TYR A 172 7.91 5.14 0.27
CA TYR A 172 7.80 4.84 1.71
C TYR A 172 8.01 3.35 1.97
N PRO A 173 9.26 2.85 1.90
CA PRO A 173 9.56 1.42 2.03
C PRO A 173 9.14 0.92 3.41
N LEU A 174 8.42 -0.20 3.45
CA LEU A 174 7.85 -0.82 4.65
C LEU A 174 6.92 0.09 5.47
N GLY A 175 6.49 1.24 4.92
CA GLY A 175 5.75 2.28 5.64
C GLY A 175 6.61 3.25 6.45
N GLU A 176 7.95 3.10 6.40
CA GLU A 176 8.92 4.01 7.01
C GLU A 176 8.94 5.39 6.33
N PRO A 177 9.60 6.41 6.93
CA PRO A 177 9.80 7.72 6.31
C PRO A 177 10.40 7.66 4.89
N LEU A 178 10.15 8.72 4.10
CA LEU A 178 10.49 8.80 2.68
C LEU A 178 11.93 8.34 2.39
N GLY A 179 12.05 7.22 1.69
CA GLY A 179 13.29 6.56 1.32
C GLY A 179 13.64 6.79 -0.16
N PHE A 180 14.95 6.94 -0.41
CA PHE A 180 15.53 7.07 -1.73
C PHE A 180 16.45 5.89 -2.02
N THR A 181 16.24 5.21 -3.15
CA THR A 181 17.16 4.16 -3.64
C THR A 181 17.48 4.40 -5.10
N ARG A 182 18.76 4.21 -5.48
CA ARG A 182 19.23 4.44 -6.85
C ARG A 182 19.79 3.17 -7.47
N GLY A 183 19.77 3.14 -8.79
CA GLY A 183 20.34 2.10 -9.63
C GLY A 183 20.34 2.56 -11.08
N SER A 184 20.12 1.61 -11.97
CA SER A 184 20.15 1.77 -13.41
C SER A 184 19.01 0.99 -14.06
N VAL A 185 18.70 1.33 -15.32
CA VAL A 185 17.81 0.52 -16.16
C VAL A 185 18.56 -0.75 -16.58
N SER A 186 18.23 -1.89 -15.98
CA SER A 186 18.87 -3.19 -16.22
C SER A 186 18.11 -4.08 -17.22
N GLY A 187 16.89 -3.69 -17.60
CA GLY A 187 16.11 -4.35 -18.64
C GLY A 187 14.94 -3.48 -19.13
N LEU A 188 14.51 -3.74 -20.36
CA LEU A 188 13.34 -3.14 -20.99
C LEU A 188 12.48 -4.26 -21.60
N ASP A 189 11.25 -3.93 -21.99
CA ASP A 189 10.31 -4.84 -22.66
C ASP A 189 10.12 -6.19 -21.95
N ARG A 190 10.19 -6.18 -20.62
CA ARG A 190 9.98 -7.40 -19.82
C ARG A 190 8.49 -7.73 -19.76
N GLU A 191 8.19 -9.02 -19.77
CA GLU A 191 6.92 -9.60 -19.37
C GLU A 191 7.14 -10.30 -18.03
N ILE A 192 6.37 -9.94 -17.01
CA ILE A 192 6.45 -10.50 -15.66
C ILE A 192 5.02 -10.72 -15.16
N ASP A 193 4.74 -11.91 -14.63
CA ASP A 193 3.48 -12.18 -13.94
C ASP A 193 3.63 -11.85 -12.45
N PHE A 194 2.70 -11.05 -11.94
CA PHE A 194 2.64 -10.61 -10.55
C PHE A 194 1.44 -11.23 -9.79
N GLY A 195 0.90 -12.34 -10.31
CA GLY A 195 -0.22 -13.10 -9.74
C GLY A 195 -1.59 -12.78 -10.36
N ALA A 196 -1.73 -11.59 -10.98
CA ALA A 196 -2.92 -11.18 -11.73
C ALA A 196 -2.83 -11.50 -13.24
N GLY A 197 -1.71 -12.08 -13.70
CA GLY A 197 -1.41 -12.32 -15.10
C GLY A 197 -0.17 -11.54 -15.58
N PRO A 198 0.35 -11.86 -16.78
CA PRO A 198 1.57 -11.27 -17.32
C PRO A 198 1.38 -9.79 -17.67
N ILE A 199 2.11 -8.93 -16.96
CA ILE A 199 2.23 -7.51 -17.26
C ILE A 199 3.41 -7.32 -18.21
N GLN A 200 3.17 -6.63 -19.32
CA GLN A 200 4.14 -6.44 -20.41
C GLN A 200 4.71 -5.02 -20.44
N ASN A 201 5.91 -4.88 -21.01
CA ASN A 201 6.59 -3.60 -21.24
C ASN A 201 7.00 -2.94 -19.90
N ILE A 202 7.55 -3.78 -19.03
CA ILE A 202 8.10 -3.38 -17.74
C ILE A 202 9.56 -2.95 -17.89
N ILE A 203 9.92 -1.87 -17.21
CA ILE A 203 11.30 -1.43 -16.99
C ILE A 203 11.84 -2.24 -15.81
N GLN A 204 12.94 -2.95 -16.01
CA GLN A 204 13.68 -3.60 -14.94
C GLN A 204 14.81 -2.67 -14.45
N THR A 205 15.01 -2.61 -13.14
CA THR A 205 16.07 -1.83 -12.50
C THR A 205 16.79 -2.66 -11.42
N ASP A 206 18.04 -2.29 -11.12
CA ASP A 206 18.80 -2.79 -9.97
C ASP A 206 18.75 -1.84 -8.76
N ALA A 207 17.94 -0.77 -8.81
CA ALA A 207 17.61 0.02 -7.63
C ALA A 207 16.94 -0.86 -6.55
N ALA A 208 17.31 -0.67 -5.28
CA ALA A 208 16.76 -1.47 -4.19
C ALA A 208 15.28 -1.13 -3.95
N ILE A 209 14.37 -2.06 -4.29
CA ILE A 209 12.93 -1.91 -4.11
C ILE A 209 12.43 -2.91 -3.07
N ASN A 210 11.66 -2.41 -2.11
CA ASN A 210 10.97 -3.20 -1.09
C ASN A 210 9.47 -2.88 -1.11
N SER A 211 8.64 -3.73 -0.49
CA SER A 211 7.23 -3.43 -0.22
C SER A 211 7.07 -2.01 0.34
N GLY A 212 5.99 -1.30 -0.02
CA GLY A 212 5.80 0.11 0.32
C GLY A 212 6.35 1.10 -0.72
N ASN A 213 7.38 0.74 -1.50
CA ASN A 213 7.79 1.54 -2.67
C ASN A 213 6.81 1.43 -3.86
N SER A 214 5.96 0.40 -3.89
CA SER A 214 4.93 0.21 -4.94
C SER A 214 4.10 1.47 -5.16
N GLY A 215 3.93 1.86 -6.41
CA GLY A 215 3.23 3.08 -6.84
C GLY A 215 4.08 4.35 -6.80
N GLY A 216 5.24 4.35 -6.12
CA GLY A 216 6.17 5.47 -6.11
C GLY A 216 6.82 5.70 -7.48
N PRO A 217 7.33 6.91 -7.76
CA PRO A 217 7.97 7.18 -9.04
C PRO A 217 9.38 6.60 -9.12
N LEU A 218 9.67 5.96 -10.24
CA LEU A 218 11.04 5.72 -10.73
C LEU A 218 11.45 6.93 -11.57
N LEU A 219 12.47 7.65 -11.13
CA LEU A 219 12.87 8.96 -11.64
C LEU A 219 14.20 8.89 -12.42
N THR A 220 14.35 9.75 -13.43
CA THR A 220 15.66 10.19 -13.94
C THR A 220 16.19 11.38 -13.13
N GLN A 221 17.50 11.68 -13.23
CA GLN A 221 18.13 12.77 -12.46
C GLN A 221 17.53 14.17 -12.74
N ASP A 222 16.86 14.37 -13.87
CA ASP A 222 16.11 15.60 -14.16
C ASP A 222 14.74 15.69 -13.45
N GLY A 223 14.38 14.69 -12.63
CA GLY A 223 13.12 14.64 -11.88
C GLY A 223 11.92 14.12 -12.68
N ARG A 224 12.13 13.64 -13.92
CA ARG A 224 11.05 13.07 -14.74
C ARG A 224 10.79 11.61 -14.41
N VAL A 225 9.53 11.20 -14.49
CA VAL A 225 9.08 9.84 -14.19
C VAL A 225 9.36 8.93 -15.38
N ALA A 226 10.33 8.03 -15.21
CA ALA A 226 10.60 6.92 -16.10
C ALA A 226 9.58 5.79 -15.94
N GLY A 227 9.06 5.57 -14.74
CA GLY A 227 8.05 4.54 -14.48
C GLY A 227 7.40 4.60 -13.11
N VAL A 228 6.39 3.77 -12.90
CA VAL A 228 5.70 3.56 -11.63
C VAL A 228 6.23 2.27 -11.01
N VAL A 229 6.86 2.35 -9.84
CA VAL A 229 7.48 1.19 -9.18
C VAL A 229 6.43 0.13 -8.85
N SER A 230 6.73 -1.14 -9.13
CA SER A 230 5.91 -2.27 -8.68
C SER A 230 6.78 -3.19 -7.81
N ALA A 231 6.59 -3.11 -6.50
CA ALA A 231 7.34 -3.88 -5.50
C ALA A 231 6.61 -5.17 -5.14
N VAL A 232 6.48 -6.08 -6.11
CA VAL A 232 5.83 -7.39 -5.91
C VAL A 232 6.88 -8.49 -5.73
N GLN A 233 6.62 -9.36 -4.76
CA GLN A 233 7.38 -10.60 -4.57
C GLN A 233 7.03 -11.56 -5.71
N LEU A 234 7.98 -11.88 -6.59
CA LEU A 234 7.78 -12.92 -7.60
C LEU A 234 7.54 -14.27 -6.91
N ASP A 235 6.51 -14.99 -7.34
CA ASP A 235 6.22 -16.34 -6.85
C ASP A 235 7.29 -17.34 -7.32
N GLY A 236 8.11 -17.82 -6.37
CA GLY A 236 9.12 -18.85 -6.59
C GLY A 236 10.39 -18.65 -5.77
N ASP A 237 11.22 -19.70 -5.66
CA ASP A 237 12.48 -19.71 -4.90
C ASP A 237 13.57 -18.73 -5.42
N VAL A 238 13.29 -17.93 -6.45
CA VAL A 238 14.24 -17.02 -7.10
C VAL A 238 14.09 -15.59 -6.58
N ARG A 239 14.53 -15.36 -5.33
CA ARG A 239 14.85 -14.01 -4.86
C ARG A 239 16.19 -13.58 -5.45
N ALA A 240 16.15 -12.97 -6.63
CA ALA A 240 17.31 -12.39 -7.28
C ALA A 240 17.56 -10.95 -6.78
N GLU A 241 18.57 -10.80 -5.92
CA GLU A 241 19.08 -9.49 -5.50
C GLU A 241 19.40 -8.60 -6.72
N GLY A 242 18.95 -7.34 -6.70
CA GLY A 242 19.15 -6.40 -7.81
C GLY A 242 18.24 -6.62 -9.02
N MET A 243 17.11 -7.32 -8.89
CA MET A 243 16.04 -7.31 -9.88
C MET A 243 14.75 -6.74 -9.30
N ALA A 244 14.42 -5.51 -9.71
CA ALA A 244 13.17 -4.83 -9.40
C ALA A 244 12.52 -4.26 -10.66
N TYR A 245 11.26 -3.84 -10.55
CA TYR A 245 10.39 -3.57 -11.69
C TYR A 245 9.61 -2.25 -11.55
N ALA A 246 9.37 -1.59 -12.69
CA ALA A 246 8.49 -0.44 -12.81
C ALA A 246 7.70 -0.49 -14.12
N VAL A 247 6.42 -0.13 -14.07
CA VAL A 247 5.57 0.05 -15.24
C VAL A 247 6.00 1.31 -16.00
N SER A 248 6.14 1.23 -17.33
CA SER A 248 6.55 2.36 -18.19
C SER A 248 5.78 3.66 -17.89
N GLY A 249 6.53 4.75 -17.66
CA GLY A 249 5.97 6.06 -17.32
C GLY A 249 5.11 6.65 -18.45
N PHE A 250 5.51 6.43 -19.70
CA PHE A 250 4.72 6.82 -20.87
C PHE A 250 3.33 6.14 -20.88
N ARG A 251 3.25 4.87 -20.43
CA ARG A 251 1.98 4.14 -20.32
C ARG A 251 1.14 4.62 -19.14
N ALA A 252 1.78 4.91 -18.01
CA ALA A 252 1.13 5.50 -16.85
C ALA A 252 0.50 6.87 -17.19
N GLU A 253 1.20 7.72 -17.95
CA GLU A 253 0.66 8.99 -18.42
C GLU A 253 -0.57 8.81 -19.32
N ALA A 254 -0.54 7.85 -20.25
CA ALA A 254 -1.66 7.57 -21.14
C ALA A 254 -2.91 7.09 -20.38
N ALA A 255 -2.74 6.15 -19.44
CA ALA A 255 -3.83 5.67 -18.59
C ALA A 255 -4.41 6.78 -17.70
N ALA A 256 -3.54 7.60 -17.08
CA ALA A 256 -3.97 8.72 -16.25
C ALA A 256 -4.81 9.75 -17.04
N LYS A 257 -4.42 10.08 -18.28
CA LYS A 257 -5.21 10.97 -19.16
C LYS A 257 -6.58 10.37 -19.51
N GLU A 258 -6.64 9.08 -19.84
CA GLU A 258 -7.90 8.38 -20.15
C GLU A 258 -8.89 8.41 -18.97
N TRP A 259 -8.40 8.24 -17.74
CA TRP A 259 -9.24 8.29 -16.55
C TRP A 259 -9.69 9.71 -16.19
N GLN A 260 -8.83 10.72 -16.33
CA GLN A 260 -9.21 12.14 -16.14
C GLN A 260 -10.39 12.54 -17.01
N GLU A 261 -10.39 12.15 -18.29
CA GLU A 261 -11.46 12.46 -19.25
C GLU A 261 -12.80 11.78 -18.95
N ARG A 262 -12.81 10.68 -18.17
CA ARG A 262 -14.00 9.86 -17.89
C ARG A 262 -14.53 9.95 -16.45
N SER A 263 -13.92 10.81 -15.64
CA SER A 263 -14.02 10.85 -14.17
C SER A 263 -15.44 10.71 -13.58
N ILE A 264 -15.80 9.49 -13.22
CA ILE A 264 -16.68 9.16 -12.10
C ILE A 264 -15.85 8.23 -11.22
N PRO A 265 -15.63 8.54 -9.92
CA PRO A 265 -14.89 7.64 -9.04
C PRO A 265 -15.51 6.24 -8.99
N LEU A 266 -14.66 5.23 -8.90
CA LEU A 266 -15.07 3.86 -8.61
C LEU A 266 -15.65 3.81 -7.20
N GLU A 267 -16.83 3.22 -7.06
CA GLU A 267 -17.45 2.98 -5.76
C GLU A 267 -16.53 2.06 -4.92
N PRO A 268 -16.18 2.45 -3.68
CA PRO A 268 -15.37 1.61 -2.80
C PRO A 268 -16.03 0.28 -2.50
N VAL A 269 -15.23 -0.75 -2.21
CA VAL A 269 -15.78 -2.07 -1.87
C VAL A 269 -16.56 -2.00 -0.56
N ALA A 270 -17.85 -2.34 -0.63
CA ALA A 270 -18.77 -2.31 0.51
C ALA A 270 -18.54 -3.52 1.44
N CYS A 271 -17.75 -3.34 2.49
CA CYS A 271 -17.36 -4.39 3.44
C CYS A 271 -18.43 -4.74 4.49
N GLY A 272 -19.72 -4.45 4.24
CA GLY A 272 -20.79 -4.64 5.21
C GLY A 272 -20.61 -3.77 6.46
N ASN A 273 -20.64 -4.38 7.65
CA ASN A 273 -20.51 -3.70 8.95
C ASN A 273 -19.05 -3.37 9.32
N ALA A 274 -18.22 -3.01 8.36
CA ALA A 274 -16.87 -2.52 8.65
C ALA A 274 -16.94 -1.10 9.27
N PRO A 275 -16.08 -0.77 10.25
CA PRO A 275 -16.10 0.54 10.89
C PRO A 275 -15.86 1.66 9.88
N ALA A 276 -16.53 2.79 10.07
CA ALA A 276 -16.36 3.98 9.23
C ALA A 276 -14.90 4.49 9.30
N PRO A 277 -14.36 5.09 8.22
CA PRO A 277 -12.95 5.48 8.14
C PRO A 277 -12.58 6.62 9.10
N GLY A 278 -12.19 6.26 10.31
CA GLY A 278 -11.43 7.09 11.24
C GLY A 278 -9.92 7.04 10.97
N ASP A 279 -9.14 7.83 11.71
CA ASP A 279 -7.70 8.03 11.42
C ASP A 279 -6.78 6.82 11.70
N GLY A 280 -7.32 5.67 12.14
CA GLY A 280 -6.61 4.41 12.38
C GLY A 280 -5.66 4.41 13.59
N PHE A 281 -4.81 5.43 13.66
CA PHE A 281 -3.78 5.63 14.66
C PHE A 281 -4.31 6.37 15.88
N PHE A 282 -3.94 5.89 17.07
CA PHE A 282 -4.12 6.57 18.35
C PHE A 282 -2.76 6.74 19.04
N PRO A 283 -2.59 7.75 19.90
CA PRO A 283 -1.35 7.93 20.64
C PRO A 283 -1.13 6.79 21.64
N LEU A 284 0.09 6.24 21.62
CA LEU A 284 0.65 5.44 22.71
C LEU A 284 1.45 6.35 23.66
N SER A 285 1.18 6.25 24.95
CA SER A 285 2.01 6.80 26.02
C SER A 285 2.48 5.68 26.93
N VAL A 286 3.71 5.78 27.44
CA VAL A 286 4.29 4.80 28.36
C VAL A 286 4.88 5.57 29.54
N ARG A 287 4.37 5.32 30.74
CA ARG A 287 4.82 5.96 31.99
C ARG A 287 5.56 5.02 32.94
N SER A 288 5.58 3.72 32.64
CA SER A 288 6.29 2.73 33.44
C SER A 288 7.79 2.75 33.16
N ASP A 289 8.61 2.74 34.22
CA ASP A 289 10.08 2.64 34.15
C ASP A 289 10.60 1.22 33.87
N HIS A 290 9.71 0.23 33.64
CA HIS A 290 10.10 -1.15 33.34
C HIS A 290 10.70 -1.25 31.93
N ASP A 291 11.80 -1.99 31.77
CA ASP A 291 12.53 -2.14 30.51
C ASP A 291 11.67 -2.63 29.33
N GLN A 292 10.74 -3.56 29.57
CA GLN A 292 9.79 -4.08 28.60
C GLN A 292 8.54 -3.20 28.36
N ALA A 293 8.38 -2.08 29.07
CA ALA A 293 7.14 -1.29 29.00
C ALA A 293 6.86 -0.72 27.60
N GLN A 294 7.91 -0.33 26.86
CA GLN A 294 7.78 0.11 25.47
C GLN A 294 7.38 -1.04 24.54
N ASN A 295 7.96 -2.22 24.73
CA ASN A 295 7.66 -3.42 23.91
C ASN A 295 6.21 -3.89 24.13
N ILE A 296 5.74 -3.88 25.38
CA ILE A 296 4.34 -4.17 25.73
C ILE A 296 3.41 -3.11 25.17
N GLY A 297 3.77 -1.82 25.31
CA GLY A 297 3.01 -0.72 24.71
C GLY A 297 2.85 -0.88 23.21
N GLN A 298 3.90 -1.28 22.50
CA GLN A 298 3.89 -1.53 21.07
C GLN A 298 3.02 -2.75 20.69
N ALA A 299 3.05 -3.86 21.46
CA ALA A 299 2.19 -5.02 21.21
C ALA A 299 0.69 -4.68 21.38
N LEU A 300 0.35 -3.92 22.42
CA LEU A 300 -1.02 -3.43 22.66
C LEU A 300 -1.46 -2.37 21.63
N LEU A 301 -0.52 -1.52 21.17
CA LEU A 301 -0.75 -0.57 20.09
C LEU A 301 -1.05 -1.30 18.77
N LEU A 302 -0.27 -2.32 18.43
CA LEU A 302 -0.46 -3.14 17.23
C LEU A 302 -1.82 -3.87 17.26
N HIS A 303 -2.21 -4.39 18.43
CA HIS A 303 -3.53 -4.98 18.65
C HIS A 303 -4.67 -3.97 18.38
N GLY A 304 -4.63 -2.80 19.02
CA GLY A 304 -5.67 -1.78 18.85
C GLY A 304 -5.71 -1.16 17.45
N GLN A 305 -4.54 -0.94 16.83
CA GLN A 305 -4.46 -0.43 15.46
C GLN A 305 -5.06 -1.43 14.47
N GLY A 306 -4.78 -2.73 14.63
CA GLY A 306 -5.39 -3.77 13.82
C GLY A 306 -6.92 -3.84 13.95
N ILE A 307 -7.49 -3.50 15.12
CA ILE A 307 -8.94 -3.30 15.28
C ILE A 307 -9.41 -2.09 14.46
N ASN A 308 -8.75 -0.94 14.63
CA ASN A 308 -9.15 0.32 14.00
C ASN A 308 -9.10 0.32 12.48
N VAL A 309 -8.17 -0.42 11.87
CA VAL A 309 -8.01 -0.50 10.41
C VAL A 309 -8.67 -1.75 9.80
N GLY A 310 -9.43 -2.52 10.59
CA GLY A 310 -10.09 -3.74 10.12
C GLY A 310 -9.17 -4.95 9.89
N ALA A 311 -7.87 -4.83 10.17
CA ALA A 311 -6.89 -5.92 10.13
C ALA A 311 -7.04 -6.88 11.34
N TYR A 312 -8.24 -7.43 11.49
CA TYR A 312 -8.63 -8.23 12.66
C TYR A 312 -7.78 -9.48 12.85
N SER A 313 -7.25 -10.10 11.78
CA SER A 313 -6.31 -11.24 11.95
C SER A 313 -5.05 -10.81 12.69
N ALA A 314 -4.37 -9.76 12.21
CA ALA A 314 -3.15 -9.26 12.83
C ALA A 314 -3.35 -8.78 14.28
N ALA A 315 -4.52 -8.20 14.58
CA ALA A 315 -4.92 -7.89 15.95
C ALA A 315 -5.15 -9.14 16.80
N PHE A 316 -5.82 -10.15 16.26
CA PHE A 316 -6.12 -11.42 16.95
C PHE A 316 -4.86 -12.27 17.18
N ASP A 317 -3.86 -12.16 16.32
CA ASP A 317 -2.55 -12.79 16.44
C ASP A 317 -1.70 -12.19 17.58
N GLN A 318 -2.09 -11.05 18.15
CA GLN A 318 -1.51 -10.54 19.40
C GLN A 318 -1.99 -11.29 20.66
N PHE A 319 -2.96 -12.20 20.55
CA PHE A 319 -3.39 -13.06 21.66
C PHE A 319 -2.60 -14.38 21.71
N THR A 320 -2.44 -14.95 22.89
CA THR A 320 -1.95 -16.34 23.00
C THR A 320 -2.94 -17.32 22.35
N PRO A 321 -2.47 -18.46 21.81
CA PRO A 321 -3.34 -19.50 21.25
C PRO A 321 -4.41 -20.01 22.23
N GLU A 322 -4.13 -19.94 23.54
CA GLU A 322 -5.09 -20.20 24.62
C GLU A 322 -6.25 -19.21 24.61
N LEU A 323 -5.96 -17.90 24.54
CA LEU A 323 -6.94 -16.84 24.58
C LEU A 323 -7.71 -16.72 23.25
N GLN A 324 -7.04 -16.95 22.11
CA GLN A 324 -7.71 -17.10 20.81
C GLN A 324 -8.81 -18.19 20.84
N ARG A 325 -8.53 -19.32 21.51
CA ARG A 325 -9.49 -20.42 21.68
C ARG A 325 -10.67 -20.05 22.58
N THR A 326 -10.49 -19.25 23.64
CA THR A 326 -11.61 -18.85 24.51
C THR A 326 -12.53 -17.83 23.86
N PHE A 327 -12.05 -17.04 22.89
CA PHE A 327 -12.90 -16.19 22.06
C PHE A 327 -13.71 -16.95 20.99
N GLY A 328 -13.44 -18.23 20.76
CA GLY A 328 -14.11 -19.01 19.70
C GLY A 328 -13.53 -18.80 18.30
N GLY A 329 -12.32 -18.24 18.19
CA GLY A 329 -11.66 -17.95 16.92
C GLY A 329 -11.96 -16.56 16.35
N LEU A 330 -11.22 -16.20 15.30
CA LEU A 330 -11.19 -14.85 14.70
C LEU A 330 -12.59 -14.28 14.40
N THR A 331 -13.44 -15.02 13.67
CA THR A 331 -14.78 -14.55 13.26
C THR A 331 -15.71 -14.26 14.44
N ALA A 332 -15.65 -15.07 15.51
CA ALA A 332 -16.49 -14.90 16.69
C ALA A 332 -16.04 -13.70 17.55
N TRP A 333 -14.75 -13.40 17.52
CA TRP A 333 -14.14 -12.24 18.16
C TRP A 333 -14.39 -10.95 17.38
N SER A 334 -14.02 -10.90 16.09
CA SER A 334 -14.12 -9.68 15.27
C SER A 334 -15.56 -9.25 14.99
N GLY A 335 -16.51 -10.19 14.94
CA GLY A 335 -17.93 -9.90 14.78
C GLY A 335 -18.56 -9.05 15.89
N GLN A 336 -17.84 -8.79 16.99
CA GLN A 336 -18.27 -7.89 18.09
C GLN A 336 -17.60 -6.51 18.03
N LEU A 337 -16.71 -6.27 17.06
CA LEU A 337 -15.85 -5.07 16.99
C LEU A 337 -16.18 -4.14 15.81
N GLY A 338 -17.25 -4.40 15.06
CA GLY A 338 -17.58 -3.68 13.82
C GLY A 338 -17.82 -2.18 13.96
N SER A 339 -18.09 -1.68 15.17
CA SER A 339 -18.16 -0.25 15.48
C SER A 339 -17.04 0.22 16.43
N SER A 340 -16.17 -0.67 16.92
CA SER A 340 -15.21 -0.35 18.00
C SER A 340 -13.94 0.30 17.47
N PHE A 341 -13.58 1.44 18.06
CA PHE A 341 -12.43 2.23 17.66
C PHE A 341 -11.62 2.70 18.88
N TRP A 342 -10.32 2.46 18.90
CA TRP A 342 -9.38 2.86 19.96
C TRP A 342 -8.89 4.29 19.70
N ARG A 343 -8.91 5.13 20.75
CA ARG A 343 -8.68 6.59 20.69
C ARG A 343 -7.43 7.04 21.43
N GLY A 344 -6.93 6.24 22.37
CA GLY A 344 -5.71 6.52 23.12
C GLY A 344 -5.33 5.35 24.02
N LEU A 345 -4.02 5.13 24.18
CA LEU A 345 -3.46 4.02 24.96
C LEU A 345 -2.32 4.53 25.84
N GLU A 346 -2.44 4.35 27.16
CA GLU A 346 -1.38 4.69 28.11
C GLU A 346 -1.02 3.49 29.00
N VAL A 347 0.22 3.00 28.89
CA VAL A 347 0.78 1.98 29.79
C VAL A 347 1.28 2.69 31.05
N THR A 348 0.50 2.57 32.12
CA THR A 348 0.75 3.26 33.40
C THR A 348 1.75 2.53 34.30
N ALA A 349 1.73 1.20 34.32
CA ALA A 349 2.65 0.37 35.10
C ALA A 349 2.85 -0.97 34.40
N VAL A 350 4.03 -1.56 34.59
CA VAL A 350 4.35 -2.95 34.20
C VAL A 350 5.02 -3.61 35.40
N GLU A 351 4.60 -4.83 35.71
CA GLU A 351 5.08 -5.61 36.85
C GLU A 351 5.35 -7.07 36.45
N GLY A 352 6.45 -7.64 36.95
CA GLY A 352 6.83 -9.04 36.77
C GLY A 352 8.32 -9.19 36.44
N THR A 353 8.74 -10.40 36.04
CA THR A 353 10.08 -10.71 35.53
C THR A 353 10.06 -11.96 34.66
N GLY A 354 11.01 -12.08 33.73
CA GLY A 354 11.10 -13.22 32.81
C GLY A 354 9.98 -13.21 31.77
N ASP A 355 9.53 -14.38 31.33
CA ASP A 355 8.60 -14.53 30.20
C ASP A 355 7.11 -14.26 30.54
N PHE A 356 6.80 -13.76 31.74
CA PHE A 356 5.46 -13.40 32.16
C PHE A 356 5.45 -12.03 32.85
N LEU A 357 4.68 -11.10 32.28
CA LEU A 357 4.52 -9.74 32.79
C LEU A 357 3.04 -9.37 32.89
N THR A 358 2.74 -8.37 33.69
CA THR A 358 1.43 -7.72 33.73
C THR A 358 1.58 -6.24 33.45
N ALA A 359 0.57 -5.64 32.81
CA ALA A 359 0.58 -4.23 32.45
C ALA A 359 -0.76 -3.57 32.81
N ASP A 360 -0.71 -2.50 33.57
CA ASP A 360 -1.84 -1.62 33.86
C ASP A 360 -1.93 -0.52 32.81
N VAL A 361 -3.11 -0.42 32.21
CA VAL A 361 -3.35 0.35 31.00
C VAL A 361 -4.58 1.22 31.17
N ARG A 362 -4.47 2.48 30.76
CA ARG A 362 -5.60 3.35 30.45
C ARG A 362 -5.84 3.27 28.95
N LEU A 363 -7.06 2.90 28.56
CA LEU A 363 -7.48 2.81 27.17
C LEU A 363 -8.75 3.66 26.99
N SER A 364 -8.81 4.47 25.94
CA SER A 364 -10.03 5.17 25.52
C SER A 364 -10.55 4.54 24.24
N THR A 365 -11.86 4.23 24.16
CA THR A 365 -12.52 3.72 22.95
C THR A 365 -13.79 4.49 22.62
N GLU A 366 -14.14 4.53 21.33
CA GLU A 366 -15.44 4.93 20.82
C GLU A 366 -16.14 3.71 20.20
N GLN A 367 -17.46 3.64 20.27
CA GLN A 367 -18.28 2.61 19.62
C GLN A 367 -19.74 3.06 19.44
N ASP A 368 -20.51 2.37 18.59
CA ASP A 368 -21.96 2.60 18.52
C ASP A 368 -22.63 2.23 19.84
N SER A 369 -23.68 2.99 20.22
CA SER A 369 -24.37 2.80 21.51
C SER A 369 -25.02 1.42 21.68
N GLU A 370 -25.27 0.68 20.60
CA GLU A 370 -25.76 -0.71 20.65
C GLU A 370 -24.69 -1.69 21.14
N HIS A 371 -23.42 -1.43 20.83
CA HIS A 371 -22.25 -2.20 21.27
C HIS A 371 -21.59 -1.59 22.52
N GLY A 372 -21.92 -0.35 22.83
CA GLY A 372 -21.48 0.41 24.01
C GLY A 372 -21.92 -0.19 25.34
N ARG A 373 -20.98 -0.29 26.29
CA ARG A 373 -21.28 -0.76 27.64
C ARG A 373 -22.20 0.25 28.34
N LEU A 374 -23.36 -0.20 28.81
CA LEU A 374 -24.44 0.66 29.32
C LEU A 374 -24.93 1.74 28.31
N GLY A 375 -24.74 1.51 27.01
CA GLY A 375 -25.07 2.47 25.96
C GLY A 375 -24.02 3.56 25.71
N GLN A 376 -22.85 3.49 26.36
CA GLN A 376 -21.76 4.45 26.19
C GLN A 376 -21.22 4.44 24.75
N THR A 377 -21.22 5.59 24.07
CA THR A 377 -20.57 5.76 22.77
C THR A 377 -19.07 6.06 22.86
N CYS A 378 -18.61 6.48 24.04
CA CYS A 378 -17.20 6.61 24.39
C CYS A 378 -16.96 6.01 25.77
N SER A 379 -15.84 5.31 25.96
CA SER A 379 -15.50 4.59 27.17
C SER A 379 -14.02 4.74 27.53
N ASP A 380 -13.74 5.20 28.74
CA ASP A 380 -12.41 5.19 29.37
C ASP A 380 -12.28 3.98 30.29
N TRP A 381 -11.32 3.11 29.98
CA TRP A 381 -11.10 1.81 30.60
C TRP A 381 -9.83 1.82 31.48
N SER A 382 -9.92 1.20 32.66
CA SER A 382 -8.76 0.65 33.37
C SER A 382 -8.65 -0.84 33.06
N ILE A 383 -7.59 -1.25 32.37
CA ILE A 383 -7.38 -2.66 32.02
C ILE A 383 -6.03 -3.12 32.58
N ARG A 384 -6.04 -4.27 33.28
CA ARG A 384 -4.82 -5.01 33.61
C ARG A 384 -4.69 -6.19 32.66
N TYR A 385 -3.71 -6.11 31.77
CA TYR A 385 -3.32 -7.19 30.88
C TYR A 385 -2.32 -8.13 31.57
N SER A 386 -2.42 -9.43 31.28
CA SER A 386 -1.35 -10.40 31.52
C SER A 386 -0.75 -10.77 30.17
N LEU A 387 0.57 -10.74 30.07
CA LEU A 387 1.30 -10.96 28.82
C LEU A 387 2.35 -12.07 28.99
N VAL A 388 2.55 -12.83 27.92
CA VAL A 388 3.51 -13.94 27.84
C VAL A 388 4.47 -13.68 26.68
N TRP A 389 5.76 -13.82 26.93
CA TRP A 389 6.79 -13.79 25.89
C TRP A 389 6.85 -15.16 25.19
N ASN A 390 6.73 -15.18 23.86
CA ASN A 390 6.77 -16.42 23.08
C ASN A 390 8.17 -16.73 22.48
N GLY A 391 9.17 -15.88 22.72
CA GLY A 391 10.49 -15.92 22.07
C GLY A 391 10.72 -14.82 21.03
N GLU A 392 9.64 -14.18 20.55
CA GLU A 392 9.63 -13.20 19.46
C GLU A 392 8.86 -11.92 19.82
N ALA A 393 7.70 -12.05 20.48
CA ALA A 393 6.81 -10.96 20.85
C ALA A 393 6.12 -11.20 22.21
N TRP A 394 5.59 -10.11 22.78
CA TRP A 394 4.71 -10.13 23.95
C TRP A 394 3.26 -10.37 23.51
N LEU A 395 2.73 -11.56 23.80
CA LEU A 395 1.33 -11.91 23.49
C LEU A 395 0.43 -11.64 24.69
N ILE A 396 -0.75 -11.09 24.44
CA ILE A 396 -1.81 -10.91 25.41
C ILE A 396 -2.36 -12.28 25.81
N ALA A 397 -2.19 -12.67 27.06
CA ALA A 397 -2.66 -13.96 27.61
C ALA A 397 -3.97 -13.84 28.38
N ALA A 398 -4.25 -12.68 28.98
CA ALA A 398 -5.53 -12.35 29.62
C ALA A 398 -5.70 -10.83 29.75
N SER A 399 -6.94 -10.39 30.00
CA SER A 399 -7.25 -9.03 30.46
C SER A 399 -8.24 -9.08 31.62
N THR A 400 -8.14 -8.10 32.52
CA THR A 400 -9.02 -7.93 33.68
C THR A 400 -9.32 -6.45 33.90
N LEU A 401 -10.46 -6.15 34.54
CA LEU A 401 -10.89 -4.77 34.81
C LEU A 401 -10.83 -4.51 36.32
N PRO A 402 -9.68 -4.08 36.88
CA PRO A 402 -9.51 -3.91 38.33
C PRO A 402 -10.48 -2.87 38.93
N ASP A 403 -10.80 -1.82 38.18
CA ASP A 403 -11.70 -0.74 38.61
C ASP A 403 -13.18 -1.00 38.24
N GLY A 404 -13.50 -2.11 37.56
CA GLY A 404 -14.87 -2.54 37.27
C GLY A 404 -15.44 -2.13 35.88
N GLU A 405 -16.50 -1.33 35.87
CA GLU A 405 -17.12 -0.81 34.63
C GLU A 405 -16.30 0.41 34.12
N PRO A 406 -16.15 0.61 32.80
CA PRO A 406 -15.51 1.81 32.26
C PRO A 406 -16.33 3.06 32.55
N ALA A 407 -15.63 4.18 32.71
CA ALA A 407 -16.28 5.49 32.73
C ALA A 407 -16.68 5.88 31.30
N ALA A 408 -17.74 6.69 31.16
CA ALA A 408 -17.95 7.40 29.90
C ALA A 408 -16.92 8.52 29.76
N CYS A 409 -16.40 8.73 28.55
CA CYS A 409 -15.81 10.01 28.16
C CYS A 409 -16.91 10.96 27.64
#